data_AF-A0A454CR09-F1
#
_entry.id   AF-A0A454CR09-F1
#
_cell.length_a   1.000
_cell.length_b   1.000
_cell.length_c   1.000
_cell.angle_alpha   90.00
_cell.angle_beta   90.00
_cell.angle_gamma   90.00
#
_symmetry.space_group_name_H-M   'P 1'
#
loop_
_entity.id
_entity.type
_entity.pdbx_description
1 polymer ?
#
loop_
_entity_poly.entity_id
_entity_poly.type
_entity_poly.pdbx_seq_one_letter_code
_entity_poly.pdbx_strand_id
1 'polypeptide(L)' 'DQGTSSRDLFGRINELKDNGVLTDWGAQILHKLRALGNNAAHEVEPQSGEQLKLAFDVIDNLLHSVYILPEKAKQTFPSV' A
#
# COMPACT_ATOMS: atom_id res chain seq x y z
N ASP A 1 6.51 11.14 2.23
CA ASP A 1 5.54 11.15 1.11
C ASP A 1 6.27 10.98 -0.21
N GLN A 2 6.02 9.86 -0.89
CA GLN A 2 6.64 9.47 -2.18
C GLN A 2 6.10 10.34 -3.35
N GLY A 3 6.08 11.67 -3.18
CA GLY A 3 5.62 12.61 -4.19
C GLY A 3 4.10 12.68 -4.41
N THR A 4 3.28 12.18 -3.48
CA THR A 4 1.81 12.24 -3.57
C THR A 4 1.28 13.62 -3.13
N SER A 5 0.33 14.19 -3.86
CA SER A 5 -0.32 15.47 -3.56
C SER A 5 -1.79 15.35 -3.16
N SER A 6 -2.39 14.17 -3.35
CA SER A 6 -3.80 13.93 -3.04
C SER A 6 -4.12 14.11 -1.55
N ARG A 7 -5.31 14.64 -1.30
CA ARG A 7 -5.86 14.88 0.05
C ARG A 7 -6.48 13.64 0.69
N ASP A 8 -6.79 12.61 -0.10
CA ASP A 8 -7.37 11.37 0.38
C ASP A 8 -6.53 10.14 0.01
N LEU A 9 -6.76 9.05 0.73
CA LEU A 9 -6.04 7.79 0.54
C LEU A 9 -6.26 7.21 -0.86
N PHE A 10 -7.44 7.39 -1.43
CA PHE A 10 -7.77 6.90 -2.77
C PHE A 10 -6.86 7.52 -3.83
N GLY A 11 -6.78 8.85 -3.86
CA GLY A 11 -5.92 9.57 -4.80
C GLY A 11 -4.45 9.33 -4.52
N ARG A 12 -4.03 9.18 -3.26
CA ARG A 12 -2.65 8.83 -2.93
C ARG A 12 -2.24 7.48 -3.50
N ILE A 13 -3.12 6.46 -3.41
CA ILE A 13 -2.86 5.13 -4.02
C ILE A 13 -2.71 5.25 -5.54
N ASN A 14 -3.55 6.07 -6.19
CA ASN A 14 -3.46 6.28 -7.63
C ASN A 14 -2.18 7.00 -8.04
N GLU A 15 -1.80 8.07 -7.33
CA GLU A 15 -0.56 8.81 -7.61
C GLU A 15 0.67 7.91 -7.43
N LEU A 16 0.69 7.03 -6.42
CA LEU A 16 1.79 6.08 -6.25
C LEU A 16 1.89 5.10 -7.44
N LYS A 17 0.77 4.67 -7.99
CA LYS A 17 0.72 3.83 -9.19
C LYS A 17 1.19 4.60 -10.43
N ASP A 18 0.68 5.82 -10.61
CA ASP A 18 1.03 6.67 -11.76
C ASP A 18 2.50 7.11 -11.72
N ASN A 19 3.09 7.26 -10.53
CA ASN A 19 4.52 7.54 -10.32
C ASN A 19 5.40 6.28 -10.47
N GLY A 20 4.85 5.11 -10.77
CA GLY A 20 5.58 3.86 -10.91
C GLY A 20 6.09 3.27 -9.60
N VAL A 21 5.67 3.80 -8.45
CA VAL A 21 6.01 3.27 -7.11
C VAL A 21 5.22 2.00 -6.82
N LEU A 22 4.00 1.90 -7.34
CA LEU A 22 3.15 0.71 -7.25
C LEU A 22 2.86 0.12 -8.62
N THR A 23 2.73 -1.20 -8.66
CA THR A 23 2.14 -1.88 -9.81
C THR A 23 0.64 -1.65 -9.85
N ASP A 24 0.03 -1.78 -11.04
CA ASP A 24 -1.43 -1.70 -11.20
C ASP A 24 -2.17 -2.68 -10.28
N TRP A 25 -1.62 -3.89 -10.14
CA TRP A 25 -2.19 -4.92 -9.29
C TRP A 25 -2.08 -4.57 -7.80
N GLY A 26 -0.94 -4.02 -7.37
CA GLY A 26 -0.75 -3.53 -6.00
C GLY A 26 -1.73 -2.41 -5.64
N ALA A 27 -1.95 -1.46 -6.55
CA ALA A 27 -2.92 -0.39 -6.36
C ALA A 27 -4.36 -0.92 -6.26
N GLN A 28 -4.74 -1.91 -7.09
CA GLN A 28 -6.07 -2.54 -7.01
C GLN A 28 -6.32 -3.21 -5.66
N ILE A 29 -5.33 -3.93 -5.12
CA ILE A 29 -5.47 -4.58 -3.82
C ILE A 29 -5.59 -3.54 -2.72
N LEU A 30 -4.78 -2.48 -2.76
CA LEU A 30 -4.89 -1.38 -1.79
C LEU A 30 -6.26 -0.70 -1.80
N HIS A 31 -6.87 -0.53 -2.97
CA HIS A 31 -8.24 -0.02 -3.06
C HIS A 31 -9.26 -0.97 -2.42
N LYS A 32 -9.09 -2.28 -2.58
CA LYS A 32 -9.92 -3.29 -1.91
C LYS A 32 -9.73 -3.25 -0.40
N LEU A 33 -8.50 -3.12 0.09
CA LEU A 33 -8.21 -3.00 1.52
C LEU A 33 -8.75 -1.70 2.12
N ARG A 34 -8.67 -0.60 1.38
CA ARG A 34 -9.30 0.68 1.77
C ARG A 34 -10.81 0.51 1.91
N ALA A 35 -11.45 -0.13 0.94
CA ALA A 35 -12.89 -0.41 1.01
C ALA A 35 -13.21 -1.33 2.21
N LEU A 36 -12.42 -2.38 2.43
CA LEU A 36 -12.54 -3.28 3.58
C LEU A 36 -12.48 -2.50 4.91
N GLY A 37 -11.47 -1.64 5.09
CA GLY A 37 -11.31 -0.83 6.29
C GLY A 37 -12.45 0.17 6.48
N ASN A 38 -12.91 0.81 5.40
CA ASN A 38 -14.04 1.73 5.44
C ASN A 38 -15.34 1.03 5.84
N ASN A 39 -15.61 -0.16 5.27
CA ASN A 39 -16.80 -0.94 5.58
C ASN A 39 -16.73 -1.50 7.01
N ALA A 40 -15.58 -2.03 7.43
CA ALA A 40 -15.38 -2.50 8.80
C ALA A 40 -15.58 -1.37 9.84
N ALA A 41 -15.15 -0.15 9.52
CA ALA A 41 -15.35 1.02 10.38
C ALA A 41 -16.80 1.51 10.42
N HIS A 42 -17.58 1.30 9.36
CA HIS A 42 -18.95 1.79 9.26
C HIS A 42 -20.01 0.76 9.71
N GLU A 43 -19.80 -0.52 9.41
CA GLU A 43 -20.82 -1.56 9.51
C GLU A 43 -20.56 -2.59 10.62
N VAL A 44 -19.41 -2.51 11.33
CA VAL A 44 -18.98 -3.48 12.36
C VAL A 44 -19.08 -4.93 11.83
N GLU A 45 -18.91 -5.11 10.52
CA GLU A 45 -18.95 -6.43 9.92
C GLU A 45 -17.69 -7.22 10.29
N PRO A 46 -17.83 -8.45 10.82
CA PRO A 46 -16.69 -9.29 11.12
C PRO A 46 -15.97 -9.65 9.82
N GLN A 47 -14.75 -9.16 9.71
CA GLN A 47 -13.86 -9.52 8.61
C GLN A 47 -13.33 -10.94 8.83
N SER A 48 -13.23 -11.73 7.76
CA SER A 48 -12.68 -13.08 7.90
C SER A 48 -11.20 -13.03 8.23
N GLY A 49 -10.71 -14.02 8.98
CA GLY A 49 -9.28 -14.13 9.30
C GLY A 49 -8.39 -14.19 8.05
N GLU A 50 -8.89 -14.76 6.96
CA GLU A 50 -8.19 -14.80 5.68
C GLU A 50 -8.08 -13.44 5.02
N GLN A 51 -9.15 -12.63 5.05
CA GLN A 51 -9.14 -11.26 4.51
C GLN A 51 -8.15 -10.38 5.29
N LEU A 52 -8.14 -10.50 6.62
CA LEU A 52 -7.20 -9.77 7.47
C LEU A 52 -5.77 -10.21 7.21
N LYS A 53 -5.52 -11.53 7.12
CA LYS A 53 -4.18 -12.05 6.82
C LYS A 53 -3.67 -11.53 5.47
N LEU A 54 -4.49 -11.61 4.42
CA LEU A 54 -4.13 -11.08 3.11
C LEU A 54 -3.88 -9.57 3.17
N ALA A 55 -4.67 -8.82 3.95
CA ALA A 55 -4.45 -7.40 4.16
C ALA A 55 -3.07 -7.11 4.76
N PHE A 56 -2.68 -7.84 5.80
CA PHE A 56 -1.36 -7.71 6.43
C PHE A 56 -0.23 -8.11 5.48
N ASP A 57 -0.37 -9.21 4.73
CA ASP A 57 0.64 -9.65 3.76
C ASP A 57 0.90 -8.57 2.69
N VAL A 58 -0.17 -7.90 2.23
CA VAL A 58 -0.07 -6.82 1.25
C VAL A 58 0.59 -5.58 1.86
N ILE A 59 0.18 -5.17 3.07
CA ILE A 59 0.78 -4.03 3.77
C ILE A 59 2.28 -4.25 4.00
N ASP A 60 2.68 -5.45 4.43
CA ASP A 60 4.08 -5.80 4.66
C ASP A 60 4.90 -5.73 3.36
N ASN A 61 4.38 -6.33 2.28
CA ASN A 61 5.04 -6.26 0.97
C ASN A 61 5.19 -4.82 0.45
N LEU A 62 4.21 -3.95 0.72
CA LEU A 62 4.27 -2.54 0.33
C LEU A 62 5.31 -1.76 1.15
N LEU A 63 5.33 -1.93 2.46
CA LEU A 63 6.34 -1.30 3.31
C LEU A 63 7.74 -1.75 2.90
N HIS A 64 7.91 -3.04 2.62
CA HIS A 64 9.16 -3.59 2.13
C HIS A 64 9.58 -2.98 0.79
N SER A 65 8.73 -3.02 -0.23
CA SER A 65 9.07 -2.60 -1.58
C SER A 65 9.22 -1.07 -1.74
N VAL A 66 8.42 -0.27 -1.04
CA VAL A 66 8.38 1.19 -1.21
C VAL A 66 9.36 1.92 -0.30
N TYR A 67 9.62 1.41 0.91
CA TYR A 67 10.41 2.14 1.91
C TYR A 67 11.66 1.38 2.34
N ILE A 68 11.53 0.12 2.74
CA ILE A 68 12.63 -0.61 3.39
C ILE A 68 13.70 -1.03 2.37
N LEU A 69 13.31 -1.69 1.27
CA LEU A 69 14.26 -2.18 0.27
C LEU A 69 14.99 -1.03 -0.44
N PRO A 70 14.35 0.08 -0.86
CA PRO A 70 15.06 1.21 -1.44
C PRO A 70 16.11 1.80 -0.50
N GLU A 71 15.79 1.93 0.79
CA GLU A 71 16.73 2.48 1.76
C GLU A 71 17.88 1.51 2.06
N LYS A 72 17.59 0.22 2.24
CA LYS A 72 18.62 -0.82 2.34
C LYS A 72 19.52 -0.87 1.10
N ALA A 73 18.94 -0.70 -0.09
CA ALA A 73 19.69 -0.66 -1.33
C ALA A 73 20.64 0.54 -1.38
N LYS A 74 20.18 1.75 -1.00
CA LYS A 74 21.07 2.92 -0.89
C LYS A 74 22.22 2.71 0.10
N GLN A 75 21.95 2.08 1.23
CA GLN A 75 22.98 1.80 2.25
C GLN A 75 23.97 0.72 1.80
N THR A 76 23.49 -0.31 1.11
CA THR A 76 24.29 -1.46 0.66
C THR A 76 25.04 -1.16 -0.63
N PHE A 77 24.46 -0.35 -1.50
CA PHE A 77 24.99 0.05 -2.81
C PHE A 77 25.02 1.59 -2.93
N PRO A 78 25.83 2.29 -2.12
CA PRO A 78 25.83 3.76 -2.05
C PRO A 78 26.38 4.46 -3.31
N SER A 79 26.80 3.74 -4.35
CA SER A 79 27.40 4.33 -5.55
C SER A 79 27.38 3.35 -6.75
N VAL A 80 26.58 3.67 -7.77
CA VAL A 80 27.00 3.60 -9.18
C VAL A 80 26.60 4.91 -9.82
#